data_AF-A0AAW7E5V1-F1
#
_entry.id   AF-A0AAW7E5V1-F1
#
_cell.length_a   1.000
_cell.length_b   1.000
_cell.length_c   1.000
_cell.angle_alpha   90.00
_cell.angle_beta   90.00
_cell.angle_gamma   90.00
#
_symmetry.space_group_name_H-M   'P 1'
#
loop_
_entity.id
_entity.type
_entity.pdbx_description
1 polymer ?
#
loop_
_entity_poly.entity_id
_entity_poly.type
_entity_poly.pdbx_seq_one_letter_code
_entity_poly.pdbx_strand_id
1 'polypeptide(L)'
;MKITMLFFIFMIFTLSSTIYAQENYQRCSDLEADHLLKALTQQSNLFKKSQSNLNPTFYDCLIIQQEQVLIATSQEIQQFSNNAGNYQLDLFLINRHKQSTIQHYHHPTPIIPQTRLENIKFDINPYSNIPNQHIIGLGLHQVHIGGVSSSTRILQLFHIQAKQAIKWVLQDLITDQVANSTPYQCDDAQSSELNRKLILLSSKTQGLPDIRLNENIENIHVDIQNCHVKIIKQKQSQILKFDGKKYYFKAKNLLQIDI
;
A
#
# COMPACT_ATOMS: atom_id res chain seq x y z
N MET A 1 61.88 48.03 11.94
CA MET A 1 61.13 47.18 10.98
C MET A 1 60.02 46.48 11.73
N LYS A 2 58.76 46.89 11.52
CA LYS A 2 57.57 46.21 12.08
C LYS A 2 57.00 45.31 10.98
N ILE A 3 56.92 44.01 11.25
CA ILE A 3 56.20 43.05 10.41
C ILE A 3 54.81 42.90 11.00
N THR A 4 53.82 43.41 10.28
CA THR A 4 52.40 43.21 10.58
C THR A 4 52.00 41.87 9.96
N MET A 5 51.65 40.88 10.78
CA MET A 5 51.11 39.61 10.30
C MET A 5 49.60 39.60 10.57
N LEU A 6 48.81 39.68 9.49
CA LEU A 6 47.35 39.61 9.51
C LEU A 6 46.94 38.14 9.39
N PHE A 7 46.40 37.55 10.46
CA PHE A 7 45.85 36.19 10.43
C PHE A 7 44.38 36.27 9.98
N PHE A 8 44.08 35.85 8.76
CA PHE A 8 42.72 35.65 8.28
C PHE A 8 42.30 34.21 8.60
N ILE A 9 41.43 34.03 9.60
CA ILE A 9 40.81 32.73 9.91
C ILE A 9 39.62 32.56 8.96
N PHE A 10 39.79 31.70 7.95
CA PHE A 10 38.71 31.29 7.05
C PHE A 10 37.89 30.19 7.75
N MET A 11 36.74 30.56 8.31
CA MET A 11 35.80 29.59 8.89
C MET A 11 35.08 28.85 7.75
N ILE A 12 35.48 27.62 7.47
CA ILE A 12 34.78 26.73 6.54
C ILE A 12 33.51 26.25 7.25
N PHE A 13 32.38 26.89 7.00
CA PHE A 13 31.06 26.36 7.32
C PHE A 13 30.79 25.15 6.42
N THR A 14 31.10 23.95 6.92
CA THR A 14 30.61 22.72 6.31
C THR A 14 29.11 22.63 6.58
N LEU A 15 28.29 23.02 5.60
CA LEU A 15 26.87 22.67 5.55
C LEU A 15 26.76 21.15 5.35
N SER A 16 26.78 20.41 6.45
CA SER A 16 26.40 19.00 6.46
C SER A 16 24.89 18.92 6.21
N SER A 17 24.51 18.62 4.98
CA SER A 17 23.13 18.21 4.66
C SER A 17 22.87 16.87 5.35
N THR A 18 22.18 16.90 6.48
CA THR A 18 21.65 15.69 7.11
C THR A 18 20.59 15.10 6.18
N ILE A 19 20.91 13.95 5.59
CA ILE A 19 19.93 13.13 4.89
C ILE A 19 19.08 12.48 5.99
N TYR A 20 18.02 13.14 6.42
CA TYR A 20 17.01 12.51 7.26
C TYR A 20 16.28 11.47 6.42
N ALA A 21 16.50 10.20 6.74
CA ALA A 21 15.61 9.15 6.27
C ALA A 21 14.19 9.50 6.72
N GLN A 22 13.21 9.38 5.83
CA GLN A 22 11.82 9.61 6.18
C GLN A 22 11.41 8.58 7.23
N GLU A 23 10.97 9.06 8.40
CA GLU A 23 10.52 8.19 9.48
C GLU A 23 9.29 7.37 9.05
N ASN A 24 9.13 6.20 9.68
CA ASN A 24 7.92 5.41 9.49
C ASN A 24 6.70 6.18 9.98
N TYR A 25 5.60 6.01 9.26
CA TYR A 25 4.31 6.54 9.67
C TYR A 25 3.79 5.84 10.92
N GLN A 26 2.90 6.53 11.64
CA GLN A 26 2.27 6.00 12.84
C GLN A 26 0.82 5.65 12.56
N ARG A 27 0.33 4.57 13.17
CA ARG A 27 -1.10 4.24 13.13
C ARG A 27 -1.86 5.17 14.08
N CYS A 28 -3.06 5.55 13.69
CA CYS A 28 -3.98 6.20 14.63
C CYS A 28 -4.36 5.21 15.73
N SER A 29 -4.72 5.73 16.91
CA SER A 29 -5.46 4.92 17.88
C SER A 29 -6.88 4.66 17.38
N ASP A 30 -7.52 3.57 17.82
CA ASP A 30 -8.91 3.27 17.47
C ASP A 30 -9.86 4.43 17.82
N LEU A 31 -9.65 5.05 19.00
CA LEU A 31 -10.42 6.21 19.44
C LEU A 31 -10.28 7.41 18.49
N GLU A 32 -9.07 7.70 18.03
CA GLU A 32 -8.80 8.78 17.09
C GLU A 32 -9.44 8.49 15.72
N ALA A 33 -9.28 7.26 15.22
CA ALA A 33 -9.88 6.83 13.97
C ALA A 33 -11.42 6.97 14.01
N ASP A 34 -12.06 6.48 15.07
CA ASP A 34 -13.50 6.55 15.26
C ASP A 34 -14.01 7.99 15.36
N HIS A 35 -13.27 8.86 16.05
CA HIS A 35 -13.60 10.27 16.15
C HIS A 35 -13.55 10.95 14.78
N LEU A 36 -12.51 10.67 13.99
CA LEU A 36 -12.35 11.26 12.66
C LEU A 36 -13.41 10.75 11.70
N LEU A 37 -13.75 9.45 11.72
CA LEU A 37 -14.83 8.90 10.91
C LEU A 37 -16.17 9.55 11.25
N LYS A 38 -16.51 9.71 12.53
CA LYS A 38 -17.73 10.42 12.94
C LYS A 38 -17.76 11.85 12.42
N ALA A 39 -16.64 12.57 12.49
CA ALA A 39 -16.54 13.93 11.98
C ALA A 39 -16.77 13.99 10.46
N LEU A 40 -16.21 13.04 9.70
CA LEU A 40 -16.44 12.93 8.25
C LEU A 40 -17.92 12.67 7.93
N THR A 41 -18.57 11.75 8.64
CA THR A 41 -20.00 11.44 8.46
C THR A 41 -20.90 12.63 8.79
N GLN A 42 -20.55 13.43 9.79
CA GLN A 42 -21.30 14.64 10.12
C GLN A 42 -21.12 15.72 9.05
N GLN A 43 -19.91 15.89 8.52
CA GLN A 43 -19.64 16.83 7.43
C GLN A 43 -20.40 16.42 6.16
N SER A 44 -20.42 15.14 5.78
CA SER A 44 -21.15 14.68 4.59
C SER A 44 -22.66 14.92 4.72
N ASN A 45 -23.24 14.72 5.90
CA ASN A 45 -24.67 14.95 6.14
C ASN A 45 -25.09 16.43 6.06
N LEU A 46 -24.17 17.37 6.31
CA LEU A 46 -24.42 18.82 6.16
C LEU A 46 -24.48 19.24 4.69
N PHE A 47 -23.80 18.52 3.79
CA PHE A 47 -23.91 18.71 2.36
C PHE A 47 -24.98 17.75 1.81
N LYS A 48 -26.20 18.24 1.55
CA LYS A 48 -27.32 17.48 0.93
C LYS A 48 -27.05 17.00 -0.51
N LYS A 49 -25.93 16.32 -0.75
CA LYS A 49 -25.69 15.47 -1.91
C LYS A 49 -25.52 14.07 -1.38
N SER A 50 -26.36 13.17 -1.89
CA SER A 50 -26.34 11.73 -1.66
C SER A 50 -24.96 11.13 -1.96
N GLN A 51 -24.06 11.14 -0.98
CA GLN A 51 -22.85 10.35 -1.00
C GLN A 51 -22.69 9.72 0.38
N SER A 52 -23.18 8.48 0.44
CA SER A 52 -22.96 7.45 1.48
C SER A 52 -23.26 7.84 2.94
N ASN A 53 -24.13 7.06 3.58
CA ASN A 53 -23.92 6.77 4.99
C ASN A 53 -22.48 6.25 5.13
N LEU A 54 -21.57 7.07 5.67
CA LEU A 54 -20.16 6.72 5.92
C LEU A 54 -20.09 5.78 7.13
N ASN A 55 -20.69 4.59 7.00
CA ASN A 55 -20.44 3.45 7.87
C ASN A 55 -19.61 2.45 7.07
N PRO A 56 -18.31 2.74 6.87
CA PRO A 56 -17.49 1.94 5.99
C PRO A 56 -17.41 0.49 6.49
N THR A 57 -17.45 -0.45 5.56
CA THR A 57 -17.24 -1.87 5.87
C THR A 57 -15.84 -2.10 6.42
N PHE A 58 -14.83 -1.41 5.87
CA PHE A 58 -13.45 -1.45 6.34
C PHE A 58 -12.84 -0.04 6.33
N TYR A 59 -11.94 0.23 7.27
CA TYR A 59 -11.17 1.47 7.31
C TYR A 59 -9.79 1.25 7.91
N ASP A 60 -8.85 2.14 7.60
CA ASP A 60 -7.58 2.26 8.32
C ASP A 60 -7.15 3.74 8.37
N CYS A 61 -6.32 4.07 9.35
CA CYS A 61 -5.94 5.44 9.67
C CYS A 61 -4.44 5.54 9.94
N LEU A 62 -3.79 6.51 9.27
CA LEU A 62 -2.36 6.71 9.30
C LEU A 62 -2.02 8.18 9.58
N ILE A 63 -1.22 8.43 10.61
CA ILE A 63 -0.61 9.73 10.88
C ILE A 63 0.62 9.85 9.98
N ILE A 64 0.53 10.73 8.98
CA ILE A 64 1.58 10.90 7.96
C ILE A 64 2.54 12.04 8.29
N GLN A 65 2.05 13.02 9.07
CA GLN A 65 2.79 14.12 9.69
C GLN A 65 2.06 14.53 10.98
N GLN A 66 2.70 15.30 11.87
CA GLN A 66 2.10 15.73 13.15
C GLN A 66 0.69 16.33 13.00
N GLU A 67 0.46 17.05 11.91
CA GLU A 67 -0.76 17.80 11.61
C GLU A 67 -1.69 17.12 10.59
N GLN A 68 -1.27 15.99 10.02
CA GLN A 68 -1.95 15.36 8.89
C GLN A 68 -2.19 13.88 9.12
N VAL A 69 -3.43 13.49 8.95
CA VAL A 69 -3.89 12.11 9.01
C VAL A 69 -4.48 11.71 7.66
N LEU A 70 -4.19 10.51 7.23
CA LEU A 70 -4.80 9.87 6.08
C LEU A 70 -5.75 8.77 6.57
N ILE A 71 -7.00 8.81 6.14
CA ILE A 71 -7.98 7.75 6.38
C ILE A 71 -8.33 7.13 5.03
N ALA A 72 -8.30 5.80 4.95
CA ALA A 72 -8.94 5.07 3.86
C ALA A 72 -10.24 4.45 4.37
N THR A 73 -11.28 4.48 3.55
CA THR A 73 -12.56 3.85 3.82
C THR A 73 -13.00 3.02 2.63
N SER A 74 -13.53 1.83 2.91
CA SER A 74 -14.09 0.91 1.91
C SER A 74 -15.53 0.62 2.27
N GLN A 75 -16.46 1.01 1.41
CA GLN A 75 -17.90 0.84 1.60
C GLN A 75 -18.43 -0.21 0.62
N GLU A 76 -19.07 -1.25 1.12
CA GLU A 76 -19.75 -2.22 0.25
C GLU A 76 -20.88 -1.54 -0.54
N ILE A 77 -20.94 -1.82 -1.86
CA ILE A 77 -21.95 -1.31 -2.78
C ILE A 77 -22.78 -2.48 -3.34
N GLN A 78 -24.11 -2.38 -3.23
CA GLN A 78 -25.06 -3.44 -3.57
C GLN A 78 -25.26 -3.68 -5.08
N GLN A 79 -24.43 -3.06 -5.94
CA GLN A 79 -24.72 -2.97 -7.37
C GLN A 79 -24.42 -4.25 -8.16
N PHE A 80 -23.73 -5.25 -7.60
CA PHE A 80 -23.34 -6.46 -8.33
C PHE A 80 -23.43 -7.72 -7.47
N SER A 81 -24.03 -8.78 -8.03
CA SER A 81 -24.40 -10.03 -7.36
C SER A 81 -23.25 -11.05 -7.28
N ASN A 82 -22.08 -10.68 -6.77
CA ASN A 82 -21.05 -11.65 -6.44
C ASN A 82 -21.07 -11.93 -4.92
N ASN A 83 -20.79 -13.17 -4.52
CA ASN A 83 -20.71 -13.54 -3.09
C ASN A 83 -19.51 -12.89 -2.37
N ALA A 84 -18.65 -12.20 -3.12
CA ALA A 84 -17.45 -11.53 -2.61
C ALA A 84 -17.70 -10.08 -2.18
N GLY A 85 -18.82 -9.47 -2.61
CA GLY A 85 -19.11 -8.05 -2.44
C GLY A 85 -18.24 -7.16 -3.34
N ASN A 86 -18.74 -5.99 -3.69
CA ASN A 86 -17.96 -4.95 -4.37
C ASN A 86 -17.85 -3.74 -3.44
N TYR A 87 -16.73 -3.02 -3.51
CA TYR A 87 -16.44 -1.97 -2.55
C TYR A 87 -16.05 -0.67 -3.22
N GLN A 88 -16.61 0.45 -2.77
CA GLN A 88 -16.15 1.77 -3.12
C GLN A 88 -15.04 2.20 -2.15
N LEU A 89 -13.89 2.60 -2.69
CA LEU A 89 -12.74 3.09 -1.91
C LEU A 89 -12.68 4.61 -1.96
N ASP A 90 -12.46 5.21 -0.80
CA ASP A 90 -12.19 6.63 -0.63
C ASP A 90 -10.98 6.85 0.28
N LEU A 91 -10.21 7.90 0.01
CA LEU A 91 -9.12 8.37 0.85
C LEU A 91 -9.34 9.82 1.25
N PHE A 92 -9.19 10.12 2.53
CA PHE A 92 -9.34 11.45 3.11
C PHE A 92 -8.03 11.88 3.76
N LEU A 93 -7.43 12.94 3.24
CA LEU A 93 -6.36 13.65 3.93
C LEU A 93 -7.01 14.69 4.84
N ILE A 94 -6.76 14.60 6.13
CA ILE A 94 -7.44 15.37 7.18
C ILE A 94 -6.42 16.19 7.95
N ASN A 95 -6.78 17.45 8.25
CA ASN A 95 -6.05 18.22 9.25
C ASN A 95 -6.40 17.67 10.63
N ARG A 96 -5.40 17.13 11.34
CA ARG A 96 -5.60 16.38 12.57
C ARG A 96 -6.29 17.17 13.67
N HIS A 97 -5.87 18.42 13.91
CA HIS A 97 -6.43 19.26 14.99
C HIS A 97 -7.79 19.86 14.62
N LYS A 98 -7.95 20.33 13.38
CA LYS A 98 -9.19 20.96 12.92
C LYS A 98 -10.24 19.94 12.49
N GLN A 99 -9.85 18.67 12.35
CA GLN A 99 -10.69 17.56 11.88
C GLN A 99 -11.44 17.90 10.59
N SER A 100 -10.76 18.62 9.69
CA SER A 100 -11.31 19.08 8.42
C SER A 100 -10.61 18.38 7.27
N THR A 101 -11.39 17.98 6.27
CA THR A 101 -10.88 17.38 5.06
C THR A 101 -10.04 18.39 4.29
N ILE A 102 -8.75 18.10 4.11
CA ILE A 102 -7.83 18.86 3.26
C ILE A 102 -8.01 18.39 1.82
N GLN A 103 -8.07 17.08 1.59
CA GLN A 103 -8.29 16.48 0.29
C GLN A 103 -9.12 15.21 0.42
N HIS A 104 -9.91 14.94 -0.62
CA HIS A 104 -10.65 13.70 -0.78
C HIS A 104 -10.32 13.10 -2.14
N TYR A 105 -10.03 11.82 -2.14
CA TYR A 105 -9.89 11.00 -3.33
C TYR A 105 -10.98 9.95 -3.34
N HIS A 106 -11.74 9.94 -4.42
CA HIS A 106 -12.69 8.89 -4.73
C HIS A 106 -12.07 7.95 -5.75
N HIS A 107 -11.98 6.66 -5.42
CA HIS A 107 -11.40 5.70 -6.35
C HIS A 107 -12.30 5.58 -7.60
N PRO A 108 -11.74 5.67 -8.83
CA PRO A 108 -12.54 5.84 -10.05
C PRO A 108 -13.37 4.60 -10.41
N THR A 109 -12.99 3.43 -9.91
CA THR A 109 -13.71 2.17 -10.13
C THR A 109 -13.92 1.45 -8.80
N PRO A 110 -15.03 0.73 -8.61
CA PRO A 110 -15.17 -0.14 -7.44
C PRO A 110 -14.05 -1.18 -7.38
N ILE A 111 -13.62 -1.51 -6.18
CA ILE A 111 -12.82 -2.70 -5.90
C ILE A 111 -13.73 -3.91 -6.11
N ILE A 112 -13.35 -4.75 -7.06
CA ILE A 112 -13.99 -6.04 -7.33
C ILE A 112 -12.99 -7.11 -6.88
N PRO A 113 -13.13 -7.64 -5.66
CA PRO A 113 -12.20 -8.62 -5.16
C PRO A 113 -12.45 -9.98 -5.84
N GLN A 114 -11.38 -10.76 -6.03
CA GLN A 114 -11.48 -12.09 -6.64
C GLN A 114 -12.12 -13.08 -5.66
N THR A 115 -11.87 -12.86 -4.37
CA THR A 115 -12.46 -13.59 -3.25
C THR A 115 -13.02 -12.58 -2.24
N ARG A 116 -13.40 -13.00 -1.03
CA ARG A 116 -13.94 -12.07 -0.03
C ARG A 116 -12.87 -11.07 0.41
N LEU A 117 -13.17 -9.77 0.40
CA LEU A 117 -12.35 -8.75 1.05
C LEU A 117 -12.48 -8.86 2.58
N GLU A 118 -11.35 -8.90 3.28
CA GLU A 118 -11.29 -9.05 4.74
C GLU A 118 -10.97 -7.73 5.45
N ASN A 119 -10.06 -6.94 4.89
CA ASN A 119 -9.71 -5.61 5.41
C ASN A 119 -8.96 -4.78 4.35
N ILE A 120 -8.77 -3.50 4.70
CA ILE A 120 -7.82 -2.60 4.05
C ILE A 120 -6.82 -2.13 5.12
N LYS A 121 -5.55 -1.98 4.76
CA LYS A 121 -4.52 -1.58 5.73
C LYS A 121 -3.40 -0.77 5.09
N PHE A 122 -3.08 0.38 5.65
CA PHE A 122 -1.93 1.16 5.24
C PHE A 122 -0.62 0.51 5.66
N ASP A 123 0.38 0.67 4.80
CA ASP A 123 1.77 0.41 5.13
C ASP A 123 2.34 1.56 5.95
N ILE A 124 3.03 1.20 7.03
CA ILE A 124 3.72 2.19 7.88
C ILE A 124 5.03 2.67 7.27
N ASN A 125 5.62 1.88 6.37
CA ASN A 125 6.88 2.24 5.71
C ASN A 125 6.58 3.17 4.53
N PRO A 126 7.29 4.30 4.40
CA PRO A 126 7.11 5.18 3.25
C PRO A 126 7.70 4.56 1.97
N TYR A 127 7.02 4.78 0.84
CA TYR A 127 7.52 4.46 -0.50
C TYR A 127 8.13 5.69 -1.19
N SER A 128 8.59 6.65 -0.41
CA SER A 128 9.26 7.87 -0.85
C SER A 128 10.31 8.26 0.19
N ASN A 129 11.42 8.82 -0.29
CA ASN A 129 12.43 9.49 0.52
C ASN A 129 12.52 10.98 0.19
N ILE A 130 11.50 11.52 -0.48
CA ILE A 130 11.46 12.89 -0.96
C ILE A 130 10.73 13.76 0.07
N PRO A 131 11.36 14.82 0.60
CA PRO A 131 10.73 15.70 1.58
C PRO A 131 9.39 16.26 1.09
N ASN A 132 8.38 16.26 1.97
CA ASN A 132 7.04 16.77 1.70
C ASN A 132 6.29 16.06 0.56
N GLN A 133 6.74 14.87 0.14
CA GLN A 133 6.05 14.02 -0.82
C GLN A 133 5.85 12.63 -0.25
N HIS A 134 4.60 12.25 -0.06
CA HIS A 134 4.25 10.96 0.51
C HIS A 134 3.85 10.01 -0.62
N ILE A 135 4.52 8.86 -0.70
CA ILE A 135 3.97 7.70 -1.41
C ILE A 135 3.61 6.67 -0.36
N ILE A 136 2.32 6.38 -0.25
CA ILE A 136 1.75 5.57 0.83
C ILE A 136 1.12 4.33 0.21
N GLY A 137 1.43 3.17 0.78
CA GLY A 137 0.84 1.91 0.39
C GLY A 137 -0.45 1.63 1.13
N LEU A 138 -1.48 1.21 0.40
CA LEU A 138 -2.71 0.63 0.94
C LEU A 138 -2.81 -0.81 0.45
N GLY A 139 -2.76 -1.76 1.38
CA GLY A 139 -3.00 -3.18 1.13
C GLY A 139 -4.49 -3.50 1.20
N LEU A 140 -5.00 -4.22 0.22
CA LEU A 140 -6.32 -4.85 0.20
C LEU A 140 -6.12 -6.33 0.47
N HIS A 141 -6.71 -6.86 1.54
CA HIS A 141 -6.51 -8.25 1.95
C HIS A 141 -7.74 -9.07 1.58
N GLN A 142 -7.55 -10.08 0.75
CA GLN A 142 -8.60 -10.96 0.26
C GLN A 142 -8.36 -12.38 0.79
N VAL A 143 -9.44 -13.05 1.18
CA VAL A 143 -9.41 -14.41 1.69
C VAL A 143 -10.46 -15.28 1.01
N HIS A 144 -10.14 -16.56 0.84
CA HIS A 144 -11.07 -17.59 0.45
C HIS A 144 -10.87 -18.80 1.37
N ILE A 145 -11.98 -19.34 1.86
CA ILE A 145 -12.01 -20.56 2.66
C ILE A 145 -12.89 -21.54 1.88
N GLY A 146 -12.32 -22.69 1.53
CA GLY A 146 -12.94 -23.67 0.65
C GLY A 146 -12.00 -24.82 0.36
N GLY A 147 -12.26 -25.58 -0.72
CA GLY A 147 -11.42 -26.72 -1.12
C GLY A 147 -9.95 -26.34 -1.33
N VAL A 148 -9.72 -25.13 -1.90
CA VAL A 148 -8.44 -24.44 -1.82
C VAL A 148 -8.65 -23.20 -0.98
N SER A 149 -7.97 -23.11 0.15
CA SER A 149 -7.98 -21.88 0.96
C SER A 149 -6.89 -20.94 0.47
N SER A 150 -7.16 -19.64 0.37
CA SER A 150 -6.20 -18.65 -0.10
C SER A 150 -6.25 -17.35 0.69
N SER A 151 -5.10 -16.69 0.81
CA SER A 151 -4.97 -15.30 1.26
C SER A 151 -4.15 -14.52 0.25
N THR A 152 -4.62 -13.34 -0.14
CA THR A 152 -3.96 -12.47 -1.11
C THR A 152 -3.92 -11.04 -0.58
N ARG A 153 -2.73 -10.43 -0.60
CA ARG A 153 -2.55 -8.99 -0.37
C ARG A 153 -2.29 -8.29 -1.69
N ILE A 154 -3.14 -7.31 -2.02
CA ILE A 154 -2.99 -6.45 -3.21
C ILE A 154 -2.60 -5.05 -2.76
N LEU A 155 -1.44 -4.57 -3.21
CA LEU A 155 -0.91 -3.26 -2.90
C LEU A 155 -1.33 -2.22 -3.94
N GLN A 156 -1.85 -1.11 -3.46
CA GLN A 156 -1.98 0.14 -4.19
C GLN A 156 -1.03 1.19 -3.60
N LEU A 157 -0.43 2.04 -4.44
CA LEU A 157 0.34 3.20 -3.97
C LEU A 157 -0.37 4.50 -4.33
N PHE A 158 -0.44 5.41 -3.35
CA PHE A 158 -0.99 6.75 -3.51
C PHE A 158 0.09 7.80 -3.28
N HIS A 159 0.25 8.69 -4.25
CA HIS A 159 1.10 9.88 -4.13
C HIS A 159 0.27 11.04 -3.57
N ILE A 160 0.69 11.56 -2.42
CA ILE A 160 -0.02 12.57 -1.63
C ILE A 160 0.90 13.76 -1.38
N GLN A 161 0.40 14.94 -1.69
CA GLN A 161 1.04 16.23 -1.45
C GLN A 161 -0.02 17.23 -1.03
N ALA A 162 0.23 18.05 0.00
CA ALA A 162 -0.80 18.91 0.60
C ALA A 162 -1.55 19.86 -0.36
N LYS A 163 -0.92 20.25 -1.48
CA LYS A 163 -1.49 21.20 -2.47
C LYS A 163 -1.83 20.57 -3.83
N GLN A 164 -1.73 19.25 -3.97
CA GLN A 164 -2.09 18.55 -5.21
C GLN A 164 -3.09 17.44 -4.89
N ALA A 165 -4.00 17.16 -5.82
CA ALA A 165 -4.89 16.02 -5.69
C ALA A 165 -4.08 14.72 -5.48
N ILE A 166 -4.59 13.84 -4.60
CA ILE A 166 -4.05 12.49 -4.41
C ILE A 166 -4.06 11.76 -5.75
N LYS A 167 -2.94 11.13 -6.10
CA LYS A 167 -2.78 10.36 -7.35
C LYS A 167 -2.55 8.90 -7.04
N TRP A 168 -3.30 8.03 -7.69
CA TRP A 168 -3.06 6.58 -7.67
C TRP A 168 -1.93 6.21 -8.63
N VAL A 169 -0.79 5.80 -8.08
CA VAL A 169 0.49 5.67 -8.82
C VAL A 169 1.03 4.23 -8.90
N LEU A 170 0.46 3.26 -8.18
CA LEU A 170 0.68 1.82 -8.41
C LEU A 170 -0.64 1.11 -8.26
N GLN A 171 -0.97 0.27 -9.24
CA GLN A 171 -2.27 -0.34 -9.39
C GLN A 171 -2.13 -1.86 -9.25
N ASP A 172 -2.91 -2.44 -8.34
CA ASP A 172 -3.21 -3.88 -8.26
C ASP A 172 -2.00 -4.83 -8.25
N LEU A 173 -0.92 -4.45 -7.55
CA LEU A 173 0.23 -5.32 -7.40
C LEU A 173 -0.02 -6.30 -6.26
N ILE A 174 -0.25 -7.58 -6.55
CA ILE A 174 -0.23 -8.63 -5.51
C ILE A 174 1.16 -8.61 -4.85
N THR A 175 1.26 -8.47 -3.53
CA THR A 175 2.56 -8.55 -2.84
C THR A 175 2.73 -9.87 -2.15
N ASP A 176 1.66 -10.44 -1.63
CA ASP A 176 1.70 -11.68 -0.88
C ASP A 176 0.51 -12.51 -1.32
N GLN A 177 0.76 -13.78 -1.58
CA GLN A 177 -0.29 -14.73 -1.89
C GLN A 177 0.09 -16.09 -1.33
N VAL A 178 -0.79 -16.68 -0.55
CA VAL A 178 -0.66 -18.05 -0.06
C VAL A 178 -1.92 -18.77 -0.46
N ALA A 179 -1.79 -19.97 -0.99
CA ALA A 179 -2.95 -20.82 -1.19
C ALA A 179 -2.60 -22.30 -1.03
N ASN A 180 -3.55 -23.03 -0.45
CA ASN A 180 -3.35 -24.38 0.05
C ASN A 180 -4.61 -25.23 -0.22
N SER A 181 -4.44 -26.44 -0.74
CA SER A 181 -5.46 -27.48 -0.67
C SER A 181 -5.25 -28.33 0.59
N THR A 182 -6.32 -28.63 1.33
CA THR A 182 -6.23 -29.51 2.52
C THR A 182 -6.19 -30.98 2.08
N PRO A 183 -5.15 -31.76 2.42
CA PRO A 183 -5.10 -33.17 2.07
C PRO A 183 -5.98 -34.04 2.99
N TYR A 184 -6.54 -35.11 2.42
CA TYR A 184 -6.78 -36.37 3.12
C TYR A 184 -5.73 -37.38 2.62
N GLN A 185 -5.09 -38.17 3.50
CA GLN A 185 -4.38 -39.43 3.17
C GLN A 185 -3.60 -39.53 1.82
N CYS A 186 -2.56 -38.71 1.61
CA CYS A 186 -1.76 -38.64 0.36
C CYS A 186 -2.51 -38.12 -0.91
N ASP A 187 -3.63 -37.42 -0.75
CA ASP A 187 -4.26 -36.65 -1.84
C ASP A 187 -3.36 -35.50 -2.32
N ASP A 188 -3.70 -34.91 -3.49
CA ASP A 188 -3.08 -33.74 -4.16
C ASP A 188 -3.02 -32.47 -3.26
N ALA A 189 -2.30 -32.56 -2.15
CA ALA A 189 -1.93 -31.42 -1.34
C ALA A 189 -0.96 -30.56 -2.16
N GLN A 190 -1.38 -29.32 -2.35
CA GLN A 190 -0.60 -28.28 -2.97
C GLN A 190 -0.57 -27.09 -2.03
N SER A 191 0.60 -26.51 -1.88
CA SER A 191 0.81 -25.28 -1.14
C SER A 191 1.70 -24.38 -1.97
N SER A 192 1.22 -23.18 -2.27
CA SER A 192 1.97 -22.21 -3.05
C SER A 192 1.98 -20.87 -2.35
N GLU A 193 3.18 -20.31 -2.21
CA GLU A 193 3.44 -19.03 -1.58
C GLU A 193 4.20 -18.11 -2.54
N LEU A 194 3.72 -16.88 -2.67
CA LEU A 194 4.36 -15.78 -3.36
C LEU A 194 4.61 -14.65 -2.35
N ASN A 195 5.83 -14.14 -2.35
CA ASN A 195 6.22 -12.94 -1.61
C ASN A 195 6.95 -11.96 -2.54
N ARG A 196 6.48 -10.72 -2.59
CA ARG A 196 7.09 -9.61 -3.33
C ARG A 196 7.47 -8.49 -2.37
N LYS A 197 8.74 -8.10 -2.40
CA LYS A 197 9.29 -6.99 -1.61
C LYS A 197 9.62 -5.82 -2.53
N LEU A 198 9.14 -4.64 -2.15
CA LEU A 198 9.43 -3.39 -2.82
C LEU A 198 10.56 -2.68 -2.06
N ILE A 199 11.63 -2.33 -2.77
CA ILE A 199 12.81 -1.66 -2.21
C ILE A 199 13.00 -0.35 -2.95
N LEU A 200 12.97 0.77 -2.21
CA LEU A 200 13.27 2.09 -2.76
C LEU A 200 14.73 2.17 -3.17
N LEU A 201 14.97 2.63 -4.39
CA LEU A 201 16.31 2.93 -4.89
C LEU A 201 16.63 4.42 -4.71
N SER A 202 17.92 4.74 -4.70
CA SER A 202 18.38 6.14 -4.72
C SER A 202 18.15 6.81 -6.07
N SER A 203 18.06 6.03 -7.15
CA SER A 203 17.74 6.53 -8.48
C SER A 203 16.28 7.01 -8.55
N LYS A 204 16.04 7.99 -9.41
CA LYS A 204 14.72 8.59 -9.60
C LYS A 204 14.41 8.68 -11.09
N THR A 205 13.17 8.41 -11.45
CA THR A 205 12.63 8.62 -12.79
C THR A 205 11.41 9.52 -12.68
N GLN A 206 11.35 10.59 -13.49
CA GLN A 206 10.23 11.53 -13.50
C GLN A 206 9.86 12.08 -12.11
N GLY A 207 10.87 12.32 -11.27
CA GLY A 207 10.71 12.94 -9.96
C GLY A 207 10.36 12.01 -8.81
N LEU A 208 10.07 10.72 -9.05
CA LEU A 208 9.81 9.73 -7.99
C LEU A 208 10.93 8.66 -7.94
N PRO A 209 11.16 8.01 -6.77
CA PRO A 209 12.16 6.95 -6.64
C PRO A 209 11.86 5.75 -7.53
N ASP A 210 12.88 5.16 -8.13
CA ASP A 210 12.72 3.85 -8.76
C ASP A 210 12.52 2.78 -7.67
N ILE A 211 11.72 1.76 -7.96
CA ILE A 211 11.41 0.68 -7.02
C ILE A 211 11.99 -0.63 -7.56
N ARG A 212 12.86 -1.29 -6.80
CA ARG A 212 13.23 -2.68 -7.07
C ARG A 212 12.16 -3.59 -6.48
N LEU A 213 11.53 -4.38 -7.34
CA LEU A 213 10.61 -5.44 -6.97
C LEU A 213 11.39 -6.75 -6.92
N ASN A 214 11.52 -7.34 -5.74
CA ASN A 214 12.09 -8.67 -5.54
C ASN A 214 10.96 -9.66 -5.31
N GLU A 215 10.93 -10.75 -6.06
CA GLU A 215 9.87 -11.74 -6.02
C GLU A 215 10.44 -13.10 -5.65
N ASN A 216 9.74 -13.83 -4.79
CA ASN A 216 10.06 -15.19 -4.40
C ASN A 216 8.77 -16.01 -4.45
N ILE A 217 8.82 -17.17 -5.10
CA ILE A 217 7.75 -18.17 -5.07
C ILE A 217 8.30 -19.48 -4.52
N GLU A 218 7.48 -20.14 -3.73
CA GLU A 218 7.66 -21.53 -3.30
C GLU A 218 6.37 -22.30 -3.57
N ASN A 219 6.43 -23.30 -4.45
CA ASN A 219 5.32 -24.21 -4.73
C ASN A 219 5.69 -25.61 -4.25
N ILE A 220 4.82 -26.22 -3.45
CA ILE A 220 4.97 -27.54 -2.86
C ILE A 220 3.86 -28.41 -3.44
N HIS A 221 4.24 -29.48 -4.12
CA HIS A 221 3.33 -30.47 -4.69
C HIS A 221 3.60 -31.83 -4.07
N VAL A 222 2.54 -32.54 -3.65
CA VAL A 222 2.65 -33.95 -3.25
C VAL A 222 2.31 -34.82 -4.45
N ASP A 223 3.25 -35.68 -4.86
CA ASP A 223 3.01 -36.71 -5.87
C ASP A 223 2.19 -37.84 -5.24
N ILE A 224 0.94 -38.01 -5.69
CA ILE A 224 0.02 -39.06 -5.20
C ILE A 224 0.60 -40.46 -5.37
N GLN A 225 1.33 -40.73 -6.47
CA GLN A 225 1.75 -42.09 -6.81
C GLN A 225 2.80 -42.62 -5.82
N ASN A 226 3.61 -41.72 -5.28
CA ASN A 226 4.78 -42.08 -4.47
C ASN A 226 4.79 -41.40 -3.10
N CYS A 227 3.75 -40.61 -2.76
CA CYS A 227 3.70 -39.68 -1.62
C CYS A 227 4.97 -38.81 -1.49
N HIS A 228 5.59 -38.43 -2.63
CA HIS A 228 6.84 -37.69 -2.63
C HIS A 228 6.57 -36.19 -2.77
N VAL A 229 7.27 -35.37 -1.98
CA VAL A 229 7.11 -33.91 -2.01
C VAL A 229 8.06 -33.29 -3.02
N LYS A 230 7.52 -32.54 -3.99
CA LYS A 230 8.28 -31.72 -4.91
C LYS A 230 8.17 -30.26 -4.51
N ILE A 231 9.31 -29.64 -4.22
CA ILE A 231 9.41 -28.21 -3.88
C ILE A 231 10.05 -27.47 -5.05
N ILE A 232 9.35 -26.48 -5.60
CA ILE A 232 9.81 -25.61 -6.68
C ILE A 232 9.98 -24.20 -6.09
N LYS A 233 11.20 -23.66 -6.16
CA LYS A 233 11.50 -22.29 -5.71
C LYS A 233 11.97 -21.44 -6.88
N GLN A 234 11.39 -20.26 -7.03
CA GLN A 234 11.75 -19.30 -8.07
C GLN A 234 11.97 -17.92 -7.47
N LYS A 235 12.96 -17.20 -7.99
CA LYS A 235 13.25 -15.82 -7.60
C LYS A 235 13.48 -14.98 -8.83
N GLN A 236 12.96 -13.76 -8.81
CA GLN A 236 13.30 -12.77 -9.82
C GLN A 236 13.36 -11.36 -9.22
N SER A 237 13.96 -10.44 -9.96
CA SER A 237 14.03 -9.04 -9.59
C SER A 237 13.85 -8.16 -10.82
N GLN A 238 13.11 -7.07 -10.68
CA GLN A 238 12.95 -6.08 -11.74
C GLN A 238 12.85 -4.67 -11.15
N ILE A 239 13.15 -3.66 -11.96
CA ILE A 239 13.06 -2.26 -11.58
C ILE A 239 11.79 -1.66 -12.18
N LEU A 240 10.89 -1.20 -11.31
CA LEU A 240 9.73 -0.41 -11.66
C LEU A 240 10.14 1.06 -11.67
N LYS A 241 10.02 1.69 -12.85
CA LYS A 241 10.25 3.12 -13.02
C LYS A 241 8.93 3.86 -13.09
N PHE A 242 8.89 5.05 -12.51
CA PHE A 242 7.73 5.94 -12.63
C PHE A 242 7.73 6.59 -14.01
N ASP A 243 6.64 6.44 -14.77
CA ASP A 243 6.52 6.98 -16.13
C ASP A 243 6.04 8.44 -16.18
N GLY A 244 5.85 9.08 -15.01
CA GLY A 244 5.23 10.39 -14.86
C GLY A 244 3.75 10.34 -14.44
N LYS A 245 3.12 9.16 -14.54
CA LYS A 245 1.74 8.89 -14.13
C LYS A 245 1.64 7.75 -13.13
N LYS A 246 2.30 6.62 -13.38
CA LYS A 246 2.31 5.43 -12.53
C LYS A 246 3.60 4.61 -12.65
N TYR A 247 3.81 3.73 -11.69
CA TYR A 247 4.74 2.62 -11.81
C TYR A 247 4.10 1.54 -12.68
N TYR A 248 4.74 1.24 -13.80
CA TYR A 248 4.24 0.25 -14.74
C TYR A 248 4.92 -1.10 -14.55
N PHE A 249 4.12 -2.16 -14.59
CA PHE A 249 4.57 -3.54 -14.69
C PHE A 249 3.61 -4.32 -15.60
N LYS A 250 4.09 -5.41 -16.20
CA LYS A 250 3.26 -6.34 -16.97
C LYS A 250 3.03 -7.57 -16.13
N ALA A 251 1.77 -7.94 -15.86
CA ALA A 251 1.43 -9.11 -15.05
C ALA A 251 2.08 -10.41 -15.55
N LYS A 252 2.21 -10.58 -16.88
CA LYS A 252 2.91 -11.72 -17.50
C LYS A 252 4.41 -11.79 -17.25
N ASN A 253 5.01 -10.70 -16.76
CA ASN A 253 6.43 -10.64 -16.39
C ASN A 253 6.63 -10.82 -14.87
N LEU A 254 5.56 -11.04 -14.11
CA LEU A 254 5.62 -11.33 -12.68
C LEU A 254 5.56 -12.85 -12.46
N LEU A 255 6.22 -13.34 -11.42
CA LEU A 255 6.05 -14.74 -11.01
C LEU A 255 4.61 -14.93 -10.52
N GLN A 256 4.01 -16.09 -10.79
CA GLN A 256 2.65 -16.42 -10.34
C GLN A 256 2.66 -17.76 -9.62
N ILE A 257 1.84 -17.89 -8.58
CA ILE A 257 1.66 -19.18 -7.91
C ILE A 257 0.97 -20.15 -8.87
N ASP A 258 1.25 -21.44 -8.69
CA ASP A 258 0.67 -22.53 -9.45
C ASP A 258 -0.16 -23.38 -8.47
N ILE A 259 -1.48 -23.38 -8.65
CA ILE A 259 -2.48 -24.15 -7.88
C ILE A 259 -3.60 -24.54 -8.84
#